data_AF-A0A7Y1SR84-F1
#
_entry.id   AF-A0A7Y1SR84-F1
#
_cell.length_a   1.000
_cell.length_b   1.000
_cell.length_c   1.000
_cell.angle_alpha   90.00
_cell.angle_beta   90.00
_cell.angle_gamma   90.00
#
_symmetry.space_group_name_H-M   'P 1'
#
loop_
_entity.id
_entity.type
_entity.pdbx_description
1 polymer ?
#
loop_
_entity_poly.entity_id
_entity_poly.type
_entity_poly.pdbx_seq_one_letter_code
_entity_poly.pdbx_strand_id
1 'polypeptide(L)'
;EIRQDSYVVDTSHDCGRKQRDNGPFEIKTRTGSTGVIPLWGGLRGRIEQWSKIVSVKPPDGSLDRWSDVDKVVLTRTYQLQANDATEVDKRDLTVPGCDIELAAVSVEGLEAWTFALETWGPNHEQRSLLDRAALQFLSDSGLPRGFASHLTADMGYPEWLSTMVWSG
;
A
#
# COMPACT_ATOMS: atom_id res chain seq x y z
N GLU A 1 3.43 10.81 9.22
CA GLU A 1 3.44 11.82 8.13
C GLU A 1 2.00 12.25 7.86
N ILE A 2 1.74 13.53 7.64
CA ILE A 2 0.45 14.02 7.13
C ILE A 2 0.72 14.46 5.69
N ARG A 3 -0.06 13.96 4.72
CA ARG A 3 0.12 14.28 3.31
C ARG A 3 -1.20 14.20 2.52
N GLN A 4 -1.23 14.84 1.36
CA GLN A 4 -2.33 14.71 0.40
C GLN A 4 -1.81 14.08 -0.89
N ASP A 5 -2.48 13.02 -1.32
CA ASP A 5 -2.20 12.36 -2.60
C ASP A 5 -3.42 12.60 -3.53
N SER A 6 -3.20 13.12 -4.73
CA SER A 6 -4.22 13.24 -5.77
C SER A 6 -4.19 12.01 -6.67
N TYR A 7 -5.35 11.39 -6.87
CA TYR A 7 -5.49 10.17 -7.66
C TYR A 7 -6.37 10.41 -8.88
N VAL A 8 -6.03 9.77 -9.99
CA VAL A 8 -7.01 9.61 -11.07
C VAL A 8 -7.86 8.40 -10.75
N VAL A 9 -9.17 8.63 -10.63
CA VAL A 9 -10.17 7.60 -10.35
C VAL A 9 -10.84 7.21 -11.65
N ASP A 10 -10.66 5.95 -12.04
CA ASP A 10 -11.33 5.34 -13.18
C ASP A 10 -11.94 3.99 -12.76
N THR A 11 -12.42 3.22 -13.72
CA THR A 11 -12.98 1.88 -13.48
C THR A 11 -11.93 0.77 -13.55
N SER A 12 -10.65 1.09 -13.76
CA SER A 12 -9.56 0.13 -13.85
C SER A 12 -9.04 -0.20 -12.45
N HIS A 13 -9.25 -1.44 -12.03
CA HIS A 13 -8.73 -1.93 -10.74
C HIS A 13 -7.25 -2.34 -10.84
N ASP A 14 -6.72 -2.44 -12.05
CA ASP A 14 -5.36 -2.89 -12.36
C ASP A 14 -4.40 -1.72 -12.64
N CYS A 15 -4.86 -0.47 -12.54
CA CYS A 15 -4.04 0.72 -12.77
C CYS A 15 -4.28 1.77 -11.68
N GLY A 16 -3.25 2.04 -10.88
CA GLY A 16 -3.23 3.15 -9.94
C GLY A 16 -2.45 4.32 -10.53
N ARG A 17 -3.10 5.48 -10.65
CA ARG A 17 -2.50 6.71 -11.17
C ARG A 17 -2.56 7.78 -10.09
N LYS A 18 -1.42 8.32 -9.67
CA LYS A 18 -1.38 9.29 -8.57
C LYS A 18 -0.29 10.32 -8.70
N GLN A 19 -0.50 11.45 -8.04
CA GLN A 19 0.49 12.47 -7.77
C GLN A 19 0.49 12.72 -6.26
N ARG A 20 1.66 12.66 -5.63
CA ARG A 20 1.80 13.01 -4.21
C ARG A 20 2.13 14.49 -4.12
N ASP A 21 1.30 15.27 -3.44
CA ASP A 21 1.42 16.73 -3.40
C ASP A 21 1.77 17.30 -4.80
N ASN A 22 2.80 18.14 -4.91
CA ASN A 22 3.35 18.65 -6.17
C ASN A 22 4.52 17.80 -6.73
N GLY A 23 4.60 16.54 -6.31
CA GLY A 23 5.64 15.58 -6.69
C GLY A 23 5.45 14.97 -8.08
N PRO A 24 6.27 13.96 -8.45
CA PRO A 24 6.15 13.28 -9.73
C PRO A 24 4.85 12.49 -9.82
N PHE A 25 4.28 12.45 -11.02
CA PHE A 25 3.17 11.56 -11.33
C PHE A 25 3.69 10.11 -11.41
N GLU A 26 2.96 9.20 -10.78
CA GLU A 26 3.27 7.77 -10.68
C GLU A 26 2.15 6.94 -11.30
N ILE A 27 2.54 5.89 -12.02
CA ILE A 27 1.63 4.86 -12.53
C ILE A 27 2.06 3.52 -11.94
N LYS A 28 1.14 2.83 -11.27
CA LYS A 28 1.28 1.46 -10.83
C LYS A 28 0.34 0.58 -11.64
N THR A 29 0.85 -0.41 -12.34
CA THR A 29 0.04 -1.37 -13.10
C THR A 29 0.16 -2.76 -12.50
N ARG A 30 -0.98 -3.41 -12.21
CA ARG A 30 -1.02 -4.76 -11.66
C ARG A 30 -0.58 -5.73 -12.76
N THR A 31 0.44 -6.52 -12.48
CA THR A 31 0.97 -7.54 -13.40
C THR A 31 0.57 -8.95 -12.99
N GLY A 32 0.05 -9.12 -11.77
CA GLY A 32 -0.39 -10.42 -11.27
C GLY A 32 -1.01 -10.33 -9.89
N SER A 33 -1.69 -11.40 -9.49
CA SER A 33 -2.17 -11.61 -8.12
C SER A 33 -2.15 -13.09 -7.80
N THR A 34 -1.80 -13.43 -6.56
CA THR A 34 -1.92 -14.81 -6.05
C THR A 34 -3.18 -15.02 -5.21
N GLY A 35 -4.08 -14.03 -5.22
CA GLY A 35 -5.34 -14.05 -4.48
C GLY A 35 -5.18 -13.66 -3.01
N VAL A 36 -6.25 -13.92 -2.26
CA VAL A 36 -6.36 -13.61 -0.84
C VAL A 36 -5.70 -14.69 -0.03
N ILE A 37 -4.78 -14.30 0.84
CA ILE A 37 -4.05 -15.20 1.74
C ILE A 37 -4.31 -14.82 3.21
N PRO A 38 -4.26 -15.80 4.12
CA PRO A 38 -4.10 -15.50 5.53
C PRO A 38 -2.70 -14.91 5.78
N LEU A 39 -2.67 -13.90 6.64
CA LEU A 39 -1.48 -13.28 7.20
C LEU A 39 -1.49 -13.49 8.73
N TRP A 40 -0.37 -13.19 9.38
CA TRP A 40 -0.26 -13.30 10.84
C TRP A 40 -1.27 -12.40 11.57
N GLY A 41 -1.63 -12.78 12.80
CA GLY A 41 -2.54 -11.99 13.64
C GLY A 41 -4.00 -12.01 13.19
N GLY A 42 -4.40 -12.98 12.35
CA GLY A 42 -5.77 -13.10 11.82
C GLY A 42 -6.05 -12.16 10.65
N LEU A 43 -5.05 -11.43 10.18
CA LEU A 43 -5.13 -10.61 8.98
C LEU A 43 -5.39 -11.47 7.75
N ARG A 44 -6.09 -10.89 6.79
CA ARG A 44 -6.21 -11.43 5.44
C ARG A 44 -5.90 -10.30 4.47
N GLY A 45 -5.23 -10.63 3.38
CA GLY A 45 -4.86 -9.64 2.38
C GLY A 45 -4.66 -10.29 1.03
N ARG A 46 -4.81 -9.49 -0.02
CA ARG A 46 -4.53 -9.93 -1.39
C ARG A 46 -3.06 -9.65 -1.70
N ILE A 47 -2.33 -10.68 -2.12
CA ILE A 47 -0.99 -10.46 -2.68
C ILE A 47 -1.14 -10.08 -4.15
N GLU A 48 -0.47 -9.00 -4.52
CA GLU A 48 -0.49 -8.44 -5.85
C GLU A 48 0.93 -8.08 -6.28
N GLN A 49 1.19 -8.21 -7.57
CA GLN A 49 2.43 -7.78 -8.19
C GLN A 49 2.14 -6.54 -9.00
N TRP A 50 2.99 -5.53 -8.84
CA TRP A 50 2.81 -4.22 -9.45
C TRP A 50 4.10 -3.78 -10.14
N SER A 51 3.97 -3.29 -11.37
CA SER A 51 5.01 -2.51 -12.03
C SER A 51 4.79 -1.03 -11.71
N LYS A 52 5.83 -0.32 -11.27
CA LYS A 52 5.77 1.10 -10.94
C LYS A 52 6.64 1.90 -11.90
N ILE A 53 6.06 2.93 -12.49
CA ILE A 53 6.76 3.95 -13.28
C ILE A 53 6.58 5.30 -12.58
N VAL A 54 7.68 6.04 -12.44
CA VAL A 54 7.72 7.38 -11.82
C VAL A 54 8.14 8.43 -12.83
N SER A 55 7.76 9.69 -12.58
CA SER A 55 8.15 10.85 -13.40
C SER A 55 7.61 10.82 -14.83
N VAL A 56 6.42 10.27 -15.00
CA VAL A 56 5.65 10.41 -16.24
C VAL A 56 4.94 11.75 -16.27
N LYS A 57 4.67 12.31 -17.46
CA LYS A 57 3.85 13.51 -17.57
C LYS A 57 2.42 13.15 -17.14
N PRO A 58 1.75 13.95 -16.27
CA PRO A 58 0.34 13.73 -15.99
C PRO A 58 -0.46 13.88 -17.29
N PRO A 59 -1.57 13.14 -17.45
CA PRO A 59 -2.41 13.27 -18.63
C PRO A 59 -2.89 14.71 -18.81
N ASP A 60 -2.83 15.19 -20.04
CA ASP A 60 -3.30 16.49 -20.51
C ASP A 60 -4.84 16.55 -20.32
N GLY A 61 -5.28 16.94 -19.14
CA GLY A 61 -6.64 16.72 -18.65
C GLY A 61 -7.77 17.20 -19.58
N SER A 62 -8.74 16.30 -19.81
CA SER A 62 -10.14 16.68 -20.08
C SER A 62 -11.17 15.59 -19.72
N LEU A 63 -10.76 14.33 -19.48
CA LEU A 63 -11.68 13.20 -19.20
C LEU A 63 -11.43 12.45 -17.89
N ASP A 64 -10.31 12.69 -17.21
CA ASP A 64 -9.94 11.96 -15.99
C ASP A 64 -10.56 12.63 -14.74
N ARG A 65 -11.31 11.87 -13.92
CA ARG A 65 -11.82 12.33 -12.62
C ARG A 65 -10.69 12.23 -11.60
N TRP A 66 -10.26 13.38 -11.09
CA TRP A 66 -9.28 13.45 -10.00
C TRP A 66 -9.99 13.45 -8.65
N SER A 67 -9.37 12.82 -7.65
CA SER A 67 -9.83 12.82 -6.27
C SER A 67 -8.65 12.99 -5.32
N ASP A 68 -8.76 13.94 -4.41
CA ASP A 68 -7.76 14.19 -3.38
C ASP A 68 -8.01 13.28 -2.18
N VAL A 69 -6.94 12.64 -1.71
CA VAL A 69 -6.98 11.74 -0.56
C VAL A 69 -6.04 12.26 0.52
N ASP A 70 -6.63 12.70 1.63
CA ASP A 70 -5.90 13.11 2.82
C ASP A 70 -5.45 11.88 3.60
N LYS A 71 -4.20 11.89 4.09
CA LYS A 71 -3.63 10.75 4.80
C LYS A 71 -2.86 11.13 6.04
N VAL A 72 -3.04 10.35 7.09
CA VAL A 72 -2.13 10.26 8.24
C VAL A 72 -1.45 8.90 8.19
N VAL A 73 -0.16 8.90 7.89
CA VAL A 73 0.60 7.72 7.51
C VAL A 73 1.65 7.37 8.56
N LEU A 74 1.69 6.11 8.95
CA LEU A 74 2.76 5.45 9.66
C LEU A 74 3.46 4.47 8.70
N THR A 75 4.73 4.74 8.40
CA THR A 75 5.56 3.84 7.59
C THR A 75 6.68 3.24 8.43
N ARG A 76 6.97 1.97 8.19
CA ARG A 76 8.08 1.22 8.77
C ARG A 76 8.77 0.43 7.68
N THR A 77 10.09 0.47 7.66
CA THR A 77 10.91 -0.24 6.68
C THR A 77 11.64 -1.36 7.38
N TYR A 78 11.53 -2.57 6.85
CA TYR A 78 12.19 -3.77 7.35
C TYR A 78 13.15 -4.32 6.30
N GLN A 79 14.28 -4.85 6.72
CA GLN A 79 15.21 -5.57 5.86
C GLN A 79 15.49 -6.95 6.40
N LEU A 80 15.74 -7.89 5.48
CA LEU A 80 16.17 -9.23 5.81
C LEU A 80 17.62 -9.17 6.31
N GLN A 81 17.83 -9.44 7.60
CA GLN A 81 19.16 -9.59 8.19
C GLN A 81 19.32 -11.01 8.71
N ALA A 82 20.25 -11.75 8.09
CA ALA A 82 20.41 -13.19 8.28
C ALA A 82 19.10 -13.96 8.03
N ASN A 83 18.30 -14.20 9.07
CA ASN A 83 17.06 -14.96 9.05
C ASN A 83 15.87 -14.22 9.69
N ASP A 84 15.96 -12.90 9.89
CA ASP A 84 14.85 -12.14 10.46
C ASP A 84 14.63 -10.79 9.76
N ALA A 85 13.45 -10.20 9.98
CA ALA A 85 13.11 -8.87 9.49
C ALA A 85 13.44 -7.84 10.58
N THR A 86 14.40 -6.97 10.33
CA THR A 86 14.80 -5.91 11.28
C THR A 86 14.37 -4.55 10.75
N GLU A 87 13.77 -3.72 11.62
CA GLU A 87 13.43 -2.33 11.25
C GLU A 87 14.70 -1.53 10.96
N VAL A 88 14.66 -0.73 9.91
CA VAL A 88 15.75 0.17 9.50
C VAL A 88 15.20 1.54 9.15
N ASP A 89 16.01 2.58 9.38
CA ASP A 89 15.60 3.97 9.08
C ASP A 89 15.50 4.26 7.59
N LYS A 90 16.25 3.52 6.75
CA LYS A 90 16.35 3.78 5.31
C LYS A 90 16.35 2.49 4.51
N ARG A 91 15.64 2.55 3.39
CA ARG A 91 15.59 1.50 2.39
C ARG A 91 16.94 1.34 1.69
N ASP A 92 17.46 0.12 1.68
CA ASP A 92 18.56 -0.34 0.84
C ASP A 92 17.97 -1.32 -0.17
N LEU A 93 18.01 -0.96 -1.46
CA LEU A 93 17.46 -1.78 -2.53
C LEU A 93 18.34 -2.98 -2.89
N THR A 94 19.57 -3.03 -2.36
CA THR A 94 20.49 -4.15 -2.55
C THR A 94 20.23 -5.31 -1.58
N VAL A 95 19.49 -5.04 -0.50
CA VAL A 95 19.08 -6.02 0.50
C VAL A 95 17.57 -6.25 0.37
N PRO A 96 17.08 -7.50 0.35
CA PRO A 96 15.65 -7.77 0.38
C PRO A 96 14.99 -7.06 1.57
N GLY A 97 13.85 -6.42 1.33
CA GLY A 97 13.13 -5.73 2.40
C GLY A 97 11.63 -5.62 2.16
N CYS A 98 10.95 -5.03 3.15
CA CYS A 98 9.52 -4.81 3.17
C CYS A 98 9.22 -3.43 3.75
N ASP A 99 8.46 -2.61 3.03
CA ASP A 99 7.87 -1.39 3.55
C ASP A 99 6.45 -1.73 4.00
N ILE A 100 6.11 -1.32 5.22
CA ILE A 100 4.77 -1.45 5.78
C ILE A 100 4.20 -0.05 5.96
N GLU A 101 3.01 0.18 5.40
CA GLU A 101 2.25 1.42 5.51
C GLU A 101 0.93 1.14 6.21
N LEU A 102 0.70 1.81 7.34
CA LEU A 102 -0.60 1.94 7.98
C LEU A 102 -1.05 3.39 7.81
N ALA A 103 -2.20 3.61 7.17
CA ALA A 103 -2.70 4.95 6.94
C ALA A 103 -4.17 5.07 7.34
N ALA A 104 -4.48 6.13 8.09
CA ALA A 104 -5.83 6.68 8.10
C ALA A 104 -5.99 7.54 6.85
N VAL A 105 -7.05 7.30 6.10
CA VAL A 105 -7.32 7.97 4.81
C VAL A 105 -8.69 8.60 4.83
N SER A 106 -8.81 9.78 4.24
CA SER A 106 -10.07 10.49 4.03
C SER A 106 -10.19 10.90 2.56
N VAL A 107 -11.34 10.60 1.96
CA VAL A 107 -11.67 10.96 0.57
C VAL A 107 -13.14 11.33 0.48
N GLU A 108 -13.45 12.51 -0.09
CA GLU A 108 -14.83 13.01 -0.21
C GLU A 108 -15.63 12.96 1.12
N GLY A 109 -14.96 13.11 2.26
CA GLY A 109 -15.56 13.04 3.61
C GLY A 109 -15.76 11.64 4.17
N LEU A 110 -15.37 10.58 3.44
CA LEU A 110 -15.38 9.20 3.91
C LEU A 110 -14.03 8.83 4.51
N GLU A 111 -14.05 8.27 5.72
CA GLU A 111 -12.85 7.83 6.43
C GLU A 111 -12.66 6.31 6.31
N ALA A 112 -11.41 5.88 6.12
CA ALA A 112 -11.04 4.47 6.19
C ALA A 112 -9.62 4.29 6.74
N TRP A 113 -9.27 3.03 7.01
CA TRP A 113 -7.90 2.62 7.30
C TRP A 113 -7.40 1.71 6.19
N THR A 114 -6.16 1.92 5.75
CA THR A 114 -5.48 1.04 4.81
C THR A 114 -4.22 0.46 5.44
N PHE A 115 -3.97 -0.81 5.21
CA PHE A 115 -2.76 -1.50 5.64
C PHE A 115 -2.10 -2.18 4.44
N ALA A 116 -0.93 -1.68 4.04
CA ALA A 116 -0.24 -2.11 2.83
C ALA A 116 1.18 -2.57 3.15
N LEU A 117 1.63 -3.61 2.43
CA LEU A 117 2.98 -4.16 2.52
C LEU A 117 3.57 -4.21 1.11
N GLU A 118 4.80 -3.71 0.94
CA GLU A 118 5.53 -3.71 -0.32
C GLU A 118 6.90 -4.34 -0.12
N THR A 119 7.12 -5.53 -0.68
CA THR A 119 8.41 -6.21 -0.63
C THR A 119 9.27 -5.94 -1.87
N TRP A 120 10.58 -5.96 -1.71
CA TRP A 120 11.55 -5.98 -2.82
C TRP A 120 12.65 -7.04 -2.57
N GLY A 121 13.39 -7.36 -3.62
CA GLY A 121 14.41 -8.41 -3.61
C GLY A 121 13.98 -9.66 -4.39
N PRO A 122 14.71 -10.77 -4.29
CA PRO A 122 14.43 -12.01 -5.02
C PRO A 122 13.04 -12.58 -4.71
N ASN A 123 12.31 -13.01 -5.74
CA ASN A 123 10.94 -13.52 -5.62
C ASN A 123 10.76 -14.65 -4.60
N HIS A 124 11.78 -15.51 -4.43
CA HIS A 124 11.71 -16.65 -3.51
C HIS A 124 11.81 -16.25 -2.02
N GLU A 125 12.24 -15.02 -1.72
CA GLU A 125 12.38 -14.50 -0.35
C GLU A 125 11.24 -13.54 0.02
N GLN A 126 10.55 -12.94 -0.96
CA GLN A 126 9.53 -11.92 -0.72
C GLN A 126 8.41 -12.40 0.20
N ARG A 127 7.94 -13.64 0.03
CA ARG A 127 6.83 -14.15 0.86
C ARG A 127 7.23 -14.32 2.32
N SER A 128 8.35 -14.97 2.59
CA SER A 128 8.82 -15.17 3.97
C SER A 128 9.16 -13.83 4.64
N LEU A 129 9.67 -12.88 3.87
CA LEU A 129 9.95 -11.53 4.33
C LEU A 129 8.68 -10.74 4.65
N LEU A 130 7.64 -10.83 3.82
CA LEU A 130 6.35 -10.22 4.09
C LEU A 130 5.78 -10.72 5.43
N ASP A 131 5.77 -12.04 5.63
CA ASP A 131 5.24 -12.65 6.84
C ASP A 131 6.03 -12.22 8.10
N ARG A 132 7.38 -12.16 8.01
CA ARG A 132 8.25 -11.72 9.11
C ARG A 132 8.09 -10.24 9.43
N ALA A 133 8.11 -9.37 8.41
CA ALA A 133 7.95 -7.94 8.60
C ALA A 133 6.56 -7.60 9.18
N ALA A 134 5.50 -8.27 8.71
CA ALA A 134 4.16 -8.11 9.26
C ALA A 134 4.10 -8.50 10.74
N LEU A 135 4.71 -9.63 11.11
CA LEU A 135 4.75 -10.09 12.49
C LEU A 135 5.53 -9.12 13.39
N GLN A 136 6.69 -8.65 12.93
CA GLN A 136 7.51 -7.69 13.67
C GLN A 136 6.75 -6.37 13.88
N PHE A 137 6.15 -5.83 12.81
CA PHE A 137 5.35 -4.61 12.89
C PHE A 137 4.19 -4.72 13.87
N LEU A 138 3.42 -5.80 13.83
CA LEU A 138 2.30 -6.01 14.75
C LEU A 138 2.77 -6.14 16.21
N SER A 139 3.96 -6.70 16.43
CA SER A 139 4.54 -6.85 17.76
C SER A 139 5.01 -5.50 18.33
N ASP A 140 5.59 -4.64 17.50
CA ASP A 140 6.23 -3.39 17.94
C ASP A 140 5.32 -2.16 17.90
N SER A 141 4.28 -2.19 17.06
CA SER A 141 3.42 -1.03 16.80
C SER A 141 2.49 -0.66 17.96
N GLY A 142 2.33 -1.53 18.96
CA GLY A 142 1.39 -1.32 20.06
C GLY A 142 -0.06 -1.26 19.60
N LEU A 143 -0.37 -1.80 18.41
CA LEU A 143 -1.72 -1.79 17.87
C LEU A 143 -2.69 -2.54 18.80
N PRO A 144 -3.94 -2.05 18.94
CA PRO A 144 -4.93 -2.72 19.78
C PRO A 144 -5.12 -4.18 19.36
N ARG A 145 -5.34 -5.06 20.35
CA ARG A 145 -5.79 -6.43 20.07
C ARG A 145 -7.05 -6.38 19.22
N GLY A 146 -7.08 -7.16 18.13
CA GLY A 146 -8.21 -7.16 17.20
C GLY A 146 -8.15 -6.10 16.10
N PHE A 147 -7.06 -5.31 16.00
CA PHE A 147 -6.84 -4.39 14.87
C PHE A 147 -7.13 -5.04 13.51
N ALA A 148 -6.63 -6.27 13.34
CA ALA A 148 -6.84 -7.06 12.13
C ALA A 148 -8.31 -7.28 11.75
N SER A 149 -9.21 -7.43 12.74
CA SER A 149 -10.65 -7.63 12.46
C SER A 149 -11.38 -6.36 12.02
N HIS A 150 -10.76 -5.19 12.15
CA HIS A 150 -11.31 -3.93 11.66
C HIS A 150 -10.98 -3.67 10.19
N LEU A 151 -10.08 -4.45 9.59
CA LEU A 151 -9.82 -4.40 8.16
C LEU A 151 -10.85 -5.30 7.46
N THR A 152 -11.82 -4.67 6.79
CA THR A 152 -13.00 -5.34 6.24
C THR A 152 -12.88 -5.68 4.75
N ALA A 153 -11.78 -5.28 4.11
CA ALA A 153 -11.59 -5.42 2.68
C ALA A 153 -10.17 -5.89 2.32
N ASP A 154 -10.08 -6.78 1.34
CA ASP A 154 -8.86 -7.38 0.79
C ASP A 154 -8.69 -7.01 -0.69
N MET A 155 -8.80 -5.71 -0.95
CA MET A 155 -8.76 -5.10 -2.27
C MET A 155 -7.49 -4.28 -2.48
N GLY A 156 -7.07 -4.16 -3.74
CA GLY A 156 -6.02 -3.23 -4.13
C GLY A 156 -6.47 -1.78 -3.96
N TYR A 157 -5.53 -0.86 -3.81
CA TYR A 157 -5.85 0.55 -3.57
C TYR A 157 -6.73 1.20 -4.67
N PRO A 158 -6.51 0.96 -5.99
CA PRO A 158 -7.37 1.52 -7.03
C PRO A 158 -8.82 1.01 -6.94
N GLU A 159 -9.00 -0.27 -6.64
CA GLU A 159 -10.31 -0.89 -6.41
C GLU A 159 -11.01 -0.29 -5.18
N TRP A 160 -10.28 -0.13 -4.07
CA TRP A 160 -10.82 0.55 -2.89
C TRP A 160 -11.26 1.98 -3.22
N LEU A 161 -10.40 2.76 -3.85
CA LEU A 161 -10.70 4.15 -4.14
C LEU A 161 -11.90 4.30 -5.08
N SER A 162 -12.01 3.44 -6.10
CA SER A 162 -13.17 3.43 -6.99
C SER A 162 -14.46 3.14 -6.20
N THR A 163 -14.45 2.15 -5.29
CA THR A 163 -15.63 1.85 -4.47
C THR A 163 -16.05 3.03 -3.59
N MET A 164 -15.12 3.81 -3.05
CA MET A 164 -15.44 4.96 -2.20
C MET A 164 -15.99 6.14 -3.00
N VAL A 165 -15.38 6.46 -4.14
CA VAL A 165 -15.69 7.65 -4.95
C VAL A 165 -16.91 7.47 -5.86
N TRP A 166 -17.24 6.22 -6.23
CA TRP A 166 -18.44 5.90 -7.02
C TRP A 166 -19.65 5.49 -6.17
N SER A 167 -19.48 5.23 -4.87
CA SER A 167 -20.59 4.92 -3.94
C SER A 167 -21.10 6.13 -3.16
N GLY A 168 -20.40 7.27 -3.20
CA GLY A 168 -20.85 8.56 -2.67
C GLY A 168 -21.58 9.38 -3.71
#